data_AF-A0A286GYY0-F1
#
_entry.id   AF-A0A286GYY0-F1
#
_cell.length_a   1.000
_cell.length_b   1.000
_cell.length_c   1.000
_cell.angle_alpha   90.00
_cell.angle_beta   90.00
_cell.angle_gamma   90.00
#
_symmetry.space_group_name_H-M   'P 1'
#
loop_
_entity.id
_entity.type
_entity.pdbx_description
1 polymer ?
#
loop_
_entity_poly.entity_id
_entity_poly.type
_entity_poly.pdbx_seq_one_letter_code
_entity_poly.pdbx_strand_id
1 'polypeptide(L)'
;MELLLLAAPAGSPRVRRVHLLFVGDGNVRRSPAAELLCLERAQRVAVGSGQVQVSSAGLTATVGEPVDQRMLAALARRRIQVGDPRSRPFSVELAESADLVLCMTGEQRRRVLEARPRLLRRTFTLVEATELLTGVPTDGLATLDLPDRARELARLLDAARPLRMPADSYDLPEPSGRRRRAYARSVEQIARLVQPLSSVLFEVRPPTERADVLSRQAPTRPAGVELAERRGRPETSVAHPPTGVS
;
A
#
# COMPACT_ATOMS: atom_id res chain seq x y z
N MET A 1 -12.34 -12.18 -56.33
CA MET A 1 -13.22 -12.40 -55.16
C MET A 1 -12.51 -13.32 -54.19
N GLU A 2 -11.87 -12.78 -53.15
CA GLU A 2 -12.13 -13.13 -51.75
C GLU A 2 -11.19 -12.31 -50.88
N LEU A 3 -11.81 -11.46 -50.05
CA LEU A 3 -11.16 -10.56 -49.12
C LEU A 3 -10.97 -11.35 -47.81
N LEU A 4 -9.77 -11.85 -47.52
CA LEU A 4 -9.51 -12.46 -46.22
C LEU A 4 -9.29 -11.33 -45.19
N LEU A 5 -10.35 -11.02 -44.46
CA LEU A 5 -10.37 -10.11 -43.33
C LEU A 5 -9.55 -10.73 -42.18
N LEU A 6 -8.27 -10.36 -42.08
CA LEU A 6 -7.44 -10.73 -40.93
C LEU A 6 -7.93 -9.92 -39.73
N ALA A 7 -8.76 -10.54 -38.88
CA ALA A 7 -9.17 -9.96 -37.62
C ALA A 7 -7.93 -9.60 -36.79
N ALA A 8 -7.81 -8.31 -36.43
CA ALA A 8 -6.77 -7.84 -35.53
C ALA A 8 -6.82 -8.63 -34.22
N PRO A 9 -5.68 -9.05 -33.66
CA PRO A 9 -5.68 -9.80 -32.42
C PRO A 9 -6.32 -8.94 -31.32
N ALA A 10 -7.30 -9.52 -30.62
CA ALA A 10 -7.89 -8.95 -29.42
C ALA A 10 -6.76 -8.47 -28.51
N GLY A 11 -6.73 -7.16 -28.24
CA GLY A 11 -5.64 -6.52 -27.52
C GLY A 11 -5.35 -7.25 -26.21
N SER A 12 -4.07 -7.55 -25.97
CA SER A 12 -3.58 -8.12 -24.72
C SER A 12 -4.23 -7.38 -23.54
N PRO A 13 -4.65 -8.07 -22.46
CA PRO A 13 -5.24 -7.41 -21.31
C PRO A 13 -4.25 -6.33 -20.85
N ARG A 14 -4.66 -5.05 -20.96
CA ARG A 14 -3.83 -3.95 -20.48
C ARG A 14 -3.66 -4.17 -18.99
N VAL A 15 -2.46 -4.54 -18.57
CA VAL A 15 -2.09 -4.61 -17.17
C VAL A 15 -2.39 -3.23 -16.59
N ARG A 16 -3.44 -3.12 -15.77
CA ARG A 16 -3.82 -1.85 -15.16
C ARG A 16 -2.69 -1.45 -14.21
N ARG A 17 -2.15 -0.26 -14.43
CA ARG A 17 -1.13 0.32 -13.55
C ARG A 17 -1.81 0.98 -12.37
N VAL A 18 -1.21 0.89 -11.19
CA VAL A 18 -1.56 1.77 -10.07
C VAL A 18 -0.91 3.13 -10.31
N HIS A 19 -1.62 4.22 -10.03
CA HIS A 19 -1.08 5.56 -10.15
C HIS A 19 -1.15 6.34 -8.83
N LEU A 20 0.01 6.73 -8.30
CA LEU A 20 0.13 7.67 -7.19
C LEU A 20 0.52 9.06 -7.70
N LEU A 21 -0.22 10.09 -7.26
CA LEU A 21 0.05 11.49 -7.59
C LEU A 21 0.42 12.28 -6.33
N PHE A 22 1.62 12.86 -6.31
CA PHE A 22 2.05 13.81 -5.27
C PHE A 22 1.79 15.26 -5.69
N VAL A 23 1.10 16.04 -4.86
CA VAL A 23 0.70 17.42 -5.19
C VAL A 23 1.36 18.41 -4.23
N GLY A 24 2.01 19.43 -4.80
CA GLY A 24 2.50 20.61 -4.07
C GLY A 24 2.01 21.91 -4.72
N ASP A 25 2.61 23.05 -4.37
CA ASP A 25 2.30 24.32 -5.05
C ASP A 25 3.11 24.48 -6.34
N GLY A 26 4.42 24.72 -6.24
CA GLY A 26 5.28 24.97 -7.41
C GLY A 26 5.84 23.71 -8.08
N ASN A 27 5.67 22.52 -7.49
CA ASN A 27 6.25 21.25 -7.97
C ASN A 27 7.78 21.27 -8.19
N VAL A 28 8.51 22.03 -7.37
CA VAL A 28 9.98 22.13 -7.44
C VAL A 28 10.69 21.67 -6.17
N ARG A 29 9.97 21.26 -5.12
CA ARG A 29 10.57 20.84 -3.82
C ARG A 29 10.00 19.54 -3.27
N ARG A 30 9.00 19.62 -2.39
CA ARG A 30 8.47 18.47 -1.62
C ARG A 30 7.82 17.40 -2.49
N SER A 31 6.91 17.78 -3.40
CA SER A 31 6.22 16.82 -4.27
C SER A 31 7.12 16.05 -5.26
N PRO A 32 8.09 16.67 -5.97
CA PRO A 32 9.02 15.89 -6.81
C PRO A 32 9.98 15.03 -5.97
N ALA A 33 10.35 15.47 -4.76
CA ALA A 33 11.13 14.63 -3.85
C ALA A 33 10.35 13.39 -3.39
N ALA A 34 9.05 13.53 -3.09
CA ALA A 34 8.17 12.42 -2.74
C ALA A 34 7.99 11.44 -3.90
N GLU A 35 7.79 11.94 -5.13
CA GLU A 35 7.75 11.13 -6.35
C GLU A 35 9.03 10.29 -6.50
N LEU A 36 10.21 10.92 -6.46
CA LEU A 36 11.48 10.22 -6.67
C LEU A 36 11.75 9.17 -5.58
N LEU A 37 11.43 9.47 -4.32
CA LEU A 37 11.56 8.52 -3.23
C LEU A 37 10.58 7.33 -3.37
N CYS A 38 9.35 7.59 -3.81
CA CYS A 38 8.35 6.56 -4.00
C CYS A 38 8.65 5.68 -5.22
N LEU A 39 9.11 6.28 -6.33
CA LEU A 39 9.60 5.56 -7.52
C LEU A 39 10.76 4.63 -7.17
N GLU A 40 11.73 5.15 -6.41
CA GLU A 40 12.88 4.37 -5.98
C GLU A 40 12.46 3.15 -5.15
N ARG A 41 11.51 3.34 -4.22
CA ARG A 41 10.93 2.22 -3.47
C ARG A 41 10.20 1.24 -4.38
N ALA A 42 9.33 1.72 -5.26
CA ALA A 42 8.60 0.86 -6.19
C ALA A 42 9.56 0.00 -7.03
N GLN A 43 10.69 0.56 -7.49
CA GLN A 43 11.71 -0.17 -8.23
C GLN A 43 12.42 -1.23 -7.40
N ARG A 44 12.65 -0.98 -6.09
CA ARG A 44 13.30 -1.95 -5.19
C ARG A 44 12.38 -3.11 -4.78
N VAL A 45 11.10 -2.85 -4.54
CA VAL A 45 10.19 -3.83 -3.90
C VAL A 45 9.10 -4.41 -4.81
N ALA A 46 8.77 -3.79 -5.94
CA ALA A 46 7.73 -4.32 -6.83
C ALA A 46 8.27 -5.43 -7.74
N VAL A 47 7.70 -6.63 -7.62
CA VAL A 47 7.84 -7.72 -8.60
C VAL A 47 7.01 -7.35 -9.84
N GLY A 48 7.56 -6.50 -10.70
CA GLY A 48 6.91 -6.06 -11.95
C GLY A 48 6.97 -4.56 -12.16
N SER A 49 8.12 -4.06 -12.62
CA SER A 49 8.42 -2.64 -12.87
C SER A 49 7.44 -1.92 -13.81
N GLY A 50 6.57 -2.65 -14.52
CA GLY A 50 5.58 -2.08 -15.44
C GLY A 50 4.21 -1.75 -14.84
N GLN A 51 3.96 -2.06 -13.56
CA GLN A 51 2.63 -1.94 -12.93
C GLN A 51 2.45 -0.70 -12.05
N VAL A 52 3.52 0.00 -11.70
CA VAL A 52 3.46 1.20 -10.85
C VAL A 52 3.77 2.44 -11.68
N GLN A 53 2.86 3.40 -11.61
CA GLN A 53 3.10 4.78 -12.02
C GLN A 53 3.13 5.67 -10.79
N VAL A 54 4.16 6.49 -10.67
CA VAL A 54 4.23 7.55 -9.67
C VAL A 54 4.52 8.82 -10.41
N SER A 55 3.86 9.90 -10.02
CA SER A 55 4.11 11.21 -10.62
C SER A 55 3.85 12.33 -9.62
N SER A 56 4.33 13.54 -9.92
CA SER A 56 4.02 14.73 -9.13
C SER A 56 3.53 15.91 -9.96
N ALA A 57 2.83 16.84 -9.33
CA ALA A 57 2.33 18.07 -9.96
C ALA A 57 2.22 19.23 -8.96
N GLY A 58 1.99 20.42 -9.50
CA GLY A 58 1.90 21.66 -8.73
C GLY A 58 0.67 22.50 -9.05
N LEU A 59 -0.06 22.91 -8.02
CA LEU A 59 -1.27 23.74 -8.13
C LEU A 59 -1.01 25.13 -8.72
N THR A 60 0.24 25.60 -8.64
CA THR A 60 0.69 26.89 -9.20
C THR A 60 2.03 26.71 -9.93
N ALA A 61 2.31 25.51 -10.43
CA ALA A 61 3.59 25.22 -11.07
C ALA A 61 3.67 25.90 -12.44
N THR A 62 4.82 26.54 -12.68
CA THR A 62 5.25 26.90 -14.03
C THR A 62 5.63 25.61 -14.76
N VAL A 63 5.29 25.45 -16.03
CA VAL A 63 5.70 24.28 -16.82
C VAL A 63 7.22 24.27 -16.99
N GLY A 64 7.88 23.14 -16.74
CA GLY A 64 9.27 22.95 -17.15
C GLY A 64 10.32 23.55 -16.21
N GLU A 65 9.90 24.17 -15.10
CA GLU A 65 10.79 24.75 -14.09
C GLU A 65 11.68 23.64 -13.49
N PRO A 66 13.01 23.85 -13.39
CA PRO A 66 13.88 22.88 -12.77
C PRO A 66 13.50 22.64 -11.30
N VAL A 67 13.50 21.38 -10.87
CA VAL A 67 13.42 21.06 -9.44
C VAL A 67 14.60 21.68 -8.70
N ASP A 68 14.34 22.16 -7.48
CA ASP A 68 15.32 22.83 -6.63
C ASP A 68 16.59 21.98 -6.48
N GLN A 69 17.72 22.52 -6.93
CA GLN A 69 19.01 21.82 -6.92
C GLN A 69 19.43 21.37 -5.53
N ARG A 70 19.00 22.07 -4.46
CA ARG A 70 19.28 21.67 -3.08
C ARG A 70 18.50 20.42 -2.69
N MET A 71 17.31 20.22 -3.26
CA MET A 71 16.56 18.98 -3.11
C MET A 71 17.21 17.84 -3.86
N LEU A 72 17.58 18.06 -5.13
CA LEU A 72 18.28 17.06 -5.92
C LEU A 72 19.59 16.63 -5.24
N ALA A 73 20.37 17.58 -4.72
CA ALA A 73 21.59 17.28 -3.97
C ALA A 73 21.33 16.53 -2.66
N ALA A 74 20.19 16.75 -2.00
CA ALA A 74 19.83 16.01 -0.79
C ALA A 74 19.37 14.58 -1.10
N LEU A 75 18.63 14.38 -2.21
CA LEU A 75 18.23 13.08 -2.73
C LEU A 75 19.44 12.25 -3.22
N ALA A 76 20.35 12.86 -3.97
CA ALA A 76 21.57 12.21 -4.46
C ALA A 76 22.46 11.69 -3.33
N ARG A 77 22.54 12.40 -2.19
CA ARG A 77 23.26 11.93 -0.99
C ARG A 77 22.67 10.64 -0.40
N ARG A 78 21.39 10.36 -0.68
CA ARG A 78 20.73 9.10 -0.32
C ARG A 78 20.80 8.05 -1.43
N ARG A 79 21.63 8.27 -2.45
CA ARG A 79 21.77 7.40 -3.63
C ARG A 79 20.47 7.23 -4.43
N ILE A 80 19.56 8.20 -4.33
CA ILE A 80 18.40 8.28 -5.21
C ILE A 80 18.90 8.78 -6.56
N GLN A 81 18.55 8.08 -7.63
CA GLN A 81 18.85 8.54 -8.99
C GLN A 81 18.05 9.81 -9.26
N VAL A 82 18.76 10.89 -9.56
CA VAL A 82 18.18 12.17 -9.93
C VAL A 82 18.51 12.41 -11.39
N GLY A 83 17.50 12.41 -12.25
CA GLY A 83 17.63 12.88 -13.63
C GLY A 83 17.61 14.40 -13.67
N ASP A 84 16.93 14.96 -14.68
CA ASP A 84 16.59 16.39 -14.75
C ASP A 84 15.08 16.59 -14.60
N PRO A 85 14.49 16.27 -13.43
CA PRO A 85 13.04 16.38 -13.25
C PRO A 85 12.61 17.83 -13.36
N ARG A 86 11.49 18.04 -14.07
CA ARG A 86 10.90 19.34 -14.32
C ARG A 86 9.51 19.42 -13.71
N SER A 87 9.14 20.60 -13.25
CA SER A 87 7.82 20.86 -12.73
C SER A 87 6.73 20.65 -13.79
N ARG A 88 5.58 20.18 -13.33
CA ARG A 88 4.38 19.92 -14.12
C ARG A 88 3.18 20.56 -13.43
N PRO A 89 2.37 21.37 -14.15
CA PRO A 89 1.12 21.89 -13.61
C PRO A 89 0.16 20.77 -13.22
N PHE A 90 -0.57 21.01 -12.16
CA PHE A 90 -1.72 20.19 -11.78
C PHE A 90 -2.83 20.32 -12.83
N SER A 91 -3.50 19.22 -13.12
CA SER A 91 -4.75 19.19 -13.88
C SER A 91 -5.74 18.23 -13.22
N VAL A 92 -7.03 18.46 -13.42
CA VAL A 92 -8.09 17.59 -12.87
C VAL A 92 -7.99 16.20 -13.48
N GLU A 93 -7.70 16.09 -14.77
CA GLU A 93 -7.56 14.83 -15.51
C GLU A 93 -6.42 13.99 -14.94
N LEU A 94 -5.28 14.63 -14.62
CA LEU A 94 -4.16 13.97 -13.98
C LEU A 94 -4.56 13.41 -12.60
N ALA A 95 -5.27 14.20 -11.79
CA ALA A 95 -5.74 13.76 -10.48
C ALA A 95 -6.81 12.67 -10.58
N GLU A 96 -7.68 12.72 -11.58
CA GLU A 96 -8.71 11.69 -11.80
C GLU A 96 -8.13 10.35 -12.22
N SER A 97 -7.00 10.36 -12.94
CA SER A 97 -6.25 9.17 -13.33
C SER A 97 -5.50 8.51 -12.16
N ALA A 98 -5.37 9.17 -11.02
CA ALA A 98 -4.64 8.65 -9.87
C ALA A 98 -5.52 7.80 -8.96
N ASP A 99 -5.03 6.66 -8.49
CA ASP A 99 -5.68 5.84 -7.47
C ASP A 99 -5.53 6.46 -6.08
N LEU A 100 -4.45 7.21 -5.84
CA LEU A 100 -4.20 7.99 -4.63
C LEU A 100 -3.59 9.36 -4.98
N VAL A 101 -4.12 10.42 -4.36
CA VAL A 101 -3.60 11.79 -4.45
C VAL A 101 -3.08 12.22 -3.08
N LEU A 102 -1.79 12.54 -3.00
CA LEU A 102 -1.07 12.83 -1.76
C LEU A 102 -0.55 14.28 -1.80
N CYS A 103 -1.23 15.17 -1.08
CA CYS A 103 -0.87 16.58 -0.97
C CYS A 103 0.18 16.80 0.12
N MET A 104 1.00 17.85 0.03
CA MET A 104 1.97 18.15 1.10
C MET A 104 1.32 18.89 2.27
N THR A 105 0.21 19.59 2.05
CA THR A 105 -0.53 20.33 3.09
C THR A 105 -2.04 20.18 2.96
N GLY A 106 -2.77 20.47 4.04
CA GLY A 106 -4.23 20.52 4.08
C GLY A 106 -4.80 21.58 3.15
N GLU A 107 -4.12 22.71 3.01
CA GLU A 107 -4.49 23.77 2.06
C GLU A 107 -4.40 23.30 0.59
N GLN A 108 -3.34 22.58 0.23
CA GLN A 108 -3.21 21.99 -1.10
C GLN A 108 -4.31 20.95 -1.34
N ARG A 109 -4.60 20.12 -0.33
CA ARG A 109 -5.71 19.15 -0.38
C ARG A 109 -7.06 19.85 -0.58
N ARG A 110 -7.33 20.94 0.15
CA ARG A 110 -8.54 21.75 -0.01
C ARG A 110 -8.69 22.22 -1.46
N ARG A 111 -7.65 22.83 -2.03
CA ARG A 111 -7.64 23.32 -3.41
C ARG A 111 -7.86 22.21 -4.46
N VAL A 112 -7.27 21.02 -4.25
CA VAL A 112 -7.54 19.85 -5.11
C VAL A 112 -9.03 19.46 -5.05
N LEU A 113 -9.62 19.46 -3.86
CA LEU A 113 -11.03 19.07 -3.66
C LEU A 113 -12.02 20.14 -4.13
N GLU A 114 -11.64 21.41 -4.10
CA GLU A 114 -12.43 22.49 -4.71
C GLU A 114 -12.49 22.35 -6.23
N ALA A 115 -11.36 22.01 -6.86
CA ALA A 115 -11.33 21.71 -8.29
C ALA A 115 -12.13 20.44 -8.63
N ARG A 116 -12.08 19.41 -7.76
CA ARG A 116 -12.80 18.15 -8.00
C ARG A 116 -13.24 17.45 -6.70
N PRO A 117 -14.47 17.71 -6.21
CA PRO A 117 -14.96 17.15 -4.95
C PRO A 117 -15.04 15.62 -4.92
N ARG A 118 -15.25 14.98 -6.07
CA ARG A 118 -15.35 13.51 -6.20
C ARG A 118 -14.06 12.77 -5.81
N LEU A 119 -12.93 13.47 -5.69
CA LEU A 119 -11.67 12.88 -5.27
C LEU A 119 -11.54 12.69 -3.74
N LEU A 120 -12.51 13.15 -2.95
CA LEU A 120 -12.46 13.16 -1.47
C LEU A 120 -11.94 11.85 -0.85
N ARG A 121 -12.42 10.71 -1.36
CA ARG A 121 -12.12 9.38 -0.80
C ARG A 121 -10.71 8.85 -1.11
N ARG A 122 -9.98 9.53 -2.00
CA ARG A 122 -8.62 9.14 -2.41
C ARG A 122 -7.60 10.27 -2.36
N THR A 123 -7.99 11.44 -1.85
CA THR A 123 -7.10 12.59 -1.65
C THR A 123 -6.85 12.82 -0.18
N PHE A 124 -5.58 12.75 0.23
CA PHE A 124 -5.11 12.94 1.61
C PHE A 124 -3.92 13.89 1.61
N THR A 125 -3.55 14.45 2.77
CA THR A 125 -2.16 14.91 2.92
C THR A 125 -1.24 13.69 3.09
N LEU A 126 0.04 13.82 2.74
CA LEU A 126 1.01 12.74 2.91
C LEU A 126 1.17 12.36 4.39
N VAL A 127 1.12 13.34 5.29
CA VAL A 127 1.16 13.10 6.74
C VAL A 127 -0.12 12.40 7.19
N GLU A 128 -1.29 12.91 6.80
CA GLU A 128 -2.61 12.34 7.13
C GLU A 128 -2.69 10.86 6.70
N ALA A 129 -2.32 10.56 5.45
CA ALA A 129 -2.35 9.18 4.93
C ALA A 129 -1.44 8.24 5.73
N THR A 130 -0.25 8.71 6.11
CA THR A 130 0.70 7.90 6.89
C THR A 130 0.20 7.67 8.31
N GLU A 131 -0.36 8.70 8.95
CA GLU A 131 -0.93 8.60 10.29
C GLU A 131 -2.16 7.67 10.32
N LEU A 132 -3.08 7.81 9.36
CA LEU A 132 -4.25 6.96 9.22
C LEU A 132 -3.87 5.48 9.01
N LEU A 133 -2.75 5.22 8.32
CA LEU A 133 -2.26 3.87 8.08
C LEU A 133 -2.00 3.09 9.39
N THR A 134 -1.64 3.78 10.47
CA THR A 134 -1.37 3.16 11.78
C THR A 134 -2.62 2.55 12.43
N GLY A 135 -3.81 3.01 12.03
CA GLY A 135 -5.09 2.62 12.63
C GLY A 135 -5.94 1.70 11.76
N VAL A 136 -5.45 1.26 10.60
CA VAL A 136 -6.24 0.42 9.67
C VAL A 136 -5.63 -0.98 9.53
N PRO A 137 -6.47 -2.03 9.46
CA PRO A 137 -5.99 -3.37 9.20
C PRO A 137 -5.50 -3.45 7.74
N THR A 138 -4.20 -3.69 7.57
CA THR A 138 -3.58 -3.86 6.24
C THR A 138 -3.39 -5.33 5.87
N ASP A 139 -3.80 -6.24 6.76
CA ASP A 139 -3.78 -7.68 6.54
C ASP A 139 -4.63 -8.04 5.31
N GLY A 140 -4.05 -8.84 4.41
CA GLY A 140 -4.73 -9.27 3.18
C GLY A 140 -4.62 -8.30 2.00
N LEU A 141 -4.23 -7.03 2.19
CA LEU A 141 -3.99 -6.11 1.07
C LEU A 141 -2.94 -6.66 0.09
N ALA A 142 -1.90 -7.30 0.62
CA ALA A 142 -0.85 -7.94 -0.18
C ALA A 142 -1.34 -9.10 -1.07
N THR A 143 -2.54 -9.64 -0.82
CA THR A 143 -3.15 -10.71 -1.65
C THR A 143 -3.96 -10.17 -2.83
N LEU A 144 -4.30 -8.88 -2.80
CA LEU A 144 -4.98 -8.22 -3.91
C LEU A 144 -3.98 -7.89 -5.02
N ASP A 145 -4.52 -7.81 -6.25
CA ASP A 145 -3.78 -7.19 -7.34
C ASP A 145 -3.47 -5.72 -7.01
N LEU A 146 -2.48 -5.15 -7.70
CA LEU A 146 -1.94 -3.86 -7.31
C LEU A 146 -2.96 -2.69 -7.43
N PRO A 147 -3.78 -2.61 -8.50
CA PRO A 147 -4.84 -1.61 -8.58
C PRO A 147 -5.92 -1.76 -7.49
N ASP A 148 -6.39 -2.98 -7.20
CA ASP A 148 -7.42 -3.22 -6.18
C ASP A 148 -6.87 -2.97 -4.78
N ARG A 149 -5.60 -3.31 -4.55
CA ARG A 149 -4.88 -2.98 -3.32
C ARG A 149 -4.84 -1.49 -3.04
N ALA A 150 -4.57 -0.66 -4.05
CA ALA A 150 -4.55 0.79 -3.89
C ALA A 150 -5.94 1.37 -3.60
N ARG A 151 -6.97 0.86 -4.28
CA ARG A 151 -8.36 1.28 -4.02
C ARG A 151 -8.84 0.87 -2.64
N GLU A 152 -8.53 -0.34 -2.20
CA GLU A 152 -8.89 -0.80 -0.86
C GLU A 152 -8.13 -0.03 0.22
N LEU A 153 -6.84 0.26 0.01
CA LEU A 153 -6.10 1.15 0.90
C LEU A 153 -6.76 2.52 1.00
N ALA A 154 -7.12 3.16 -0.13
CA ALA A 154 -7.82 4.44 -0.13
C ALA A 154 -9.13 4.38 0.67
N ARG A 155 -9.92 3.31 0.50
CA ARG A 155 -11.16 3.06 1.23
C ARG A 155 -10.94 2.95 2.74
N LEU A 156 -9.93 2.20 3.16
CA LEU A 156 -9.58 2.03 4.57
C LEU A 156 -9.15 3.35 5.21
N LEU A 157 -8.29 4.12 4.53
CA LEU A 157 -7.86 5.43 5.01
C LEU A 157 -9.03 6.41 5.10
N ASP A 158 -9.91 6.47 4.10
CA ASP A 158 -11.10 7.33 4.13
C ASP A 158 -12.06 6.96 5.27
N ALA A 159 -12.25 5.66 5.53
CA ALA A 159 -13.09 5.19 6.63
C ALA A 159 -12.51 5.53 8.02
N ALA A 160 -11.18 5.61 8.14
CA ALA A 160 -10.50 5.99 9.39
C ALA A 160 -10.43 7.50 9.62
N ARG A 161 -10.69 8.32 8.60
CA ARG A 161 -10.59 9.79 8.64
C ARG A 161 -11.43 10.47 9.74
N PRO A 162 -12.69 10.08 10.02
CA PRO A 162 -13.51 10.76 11.05
C PRO A 162 -12.97 10.66 12.48
N LEU A 163 -11.98 9.80 12.72
CA LEU A 163 -11.44 9.52 14.05
C LEU A 163 -10.28 10.44 14.44
N ARG A 164 -9.95 11.48 13.65
CA ARG A 164 -8.68 12.22 13.75
C ARG A 164 -8.83 13.75 13.64
N MET A 165 -7.73 14.45 13.97
CA MET A 165 -7.62 15.91 14.21
C MET A 165 -7.93 16.77 12.96
N PRO A 166 -8.03 18.12 13.09
CA PRO A 166 -8.24 19.03 11.96
C PRO A 166 -7.19 18.89 10.84
N ALA A 167 -7.58 19.21 9.60
CA ALA A 167 -6.79 18.92 8.39
C ALA A 167 -5.42 19.62 8.29
N ASP A 168 -5.25 20.77 8.94
CA ASP A 168 -4.00 21.54 9.03
C ASP A 168 -2.98 20.94 10.01
N SER A 169 -3.41 20.03 10.88
CA SER A 169 -2.53 19.27 11.78
C SER A 169 -1.61 18.30 11.02
N TYR A 170 -1.84 18.13 9.72
CA TYR A 170 -1.16 17.14 8.87
C TYR A 170 -0.35 17.78 7.74
N ASP A 171 0.22 18.96 7.99
CA ASP A 171 1.07 19.66 7.05
C ASP A 171 2.53 19.19 7.11
N LEU A 172 3.09 18.85 5.95
CA LEU A 172 4.52 18.65 5.80
C LEU A 172 5.22 20.00 5.60
N PRO A 173 6.03 20.52 6.54
CA PRO A 173 6.63 21.84 6.42
C PRO A 173 7.60 21.96 5.23
N GLU A 174 7.69 23.16 4.65
CA GLU A 174 8.74 23.50 3.68
C GLU A 174 10.13 23.49 4.35
N PRO A 175 11.21 23.12 3.63
CA PRO A 175 12.57 23.26 4.15
C PRO A 175 12.86 24.75 4.39
N SER A 176 13.18 25.10 5.65
CA SER A 176 13.41 26.48 6.05
C SER A 176 14.79 27.02 5.66
N GLY A 177 14.79 28.21 5.05
CA GLY A 177 15.99 28.97 4.72
C GLY A 177 16.87 28.37 3.60
N ARG A 178 18.09 28.91 3.46
CA ARG A 178 19.06 28.48 2.42
C ARG A 178 19.98 27.34 2.87
N ARG A 179 19.84 26.82 4.09
CA ARG A 179 20.80 25.87 4.68
C ARG A 179 20.58 24.46 4.14
N ARG A 180 21.65 23.83 3.64
CA ARG A 180 21.68 22.43 3.17
C ARG A 180 21.05 21.42 4.13
N ARG A 181 21.23 21.61 5.44
CA ARG A 181 20.66 20.74 6.48
C ARG A 181 19.12 20.73 6.48
N ALA A 182 18.46 21.84 6.12
CA ALA A 182 17.00 21.90 6.07
C ALA A 182 16.45 21.01 4.95
N TYR A 183 17.08 21.04 3.78
CA TYR A 183 16.75 20.19 2.64
C TYR A 183 16.98 18.71 2.95
N ALA A 184 18.12 18.37 3.57
CA ALA A 184 18.38 17.00 3.99
C ALA A 184 17.32 16.48 4.98
N ARG A 185 16.94 17.30 5.98
CA ARG A 185 15.86 16.95 6.92
C ARG A 185 14.52 16.79 6.22
N SER A 186 14.19 17.64 5.25
CA SER A 186 12.96 17.55 4.48
C SER A 186 12.90 16.25 3.66
N VAL A 187 13.97 15.88 2.94
CA VAL A 187 14.04 14.57 2.25
C VAL A 187 13.85 13.43 3.24
N GLU A 188 14.46 13.52 4.41
CA GLU A 188 14.37 12.51 5.44
C GLU A 188 12.96 12.38 6.04
N GLN A 189 12.27 13.48 6.26
CA GLN A 189 10.86 13.47 6.64
C GLN A 189 9.98 12.85 5.55
N ILE A 190 10.16 13.25 4.29
CA ILE A 190 9.40 12.70 3.16
C ILE A 190 9.63 11.19 3.03
N ALA A 191 10.87 10.73 3.13
CA ALA A 191 11.18 9.30 3.02
C ALA A 191 10.48 8.47 4.10
N ARG A 192 10.45 8.97 5.35
CA ARG A 192 9.73 8.30 6.44
C ARG A 192 8.23 8.24 6.24
N LEU A 193 7.63 9.24 5.59
CA LEU A 193 6.20 9.26 5.30
C LEU A 193 5.85 8.40 4.08
N VAL A 194 6.70 8.41 3.05
CA VAL A 194 6.50 7.61 1.84
C VAL A 194 6.69 6.12 2.11
N GLN A 195 7.58 5.76 3.05
CA GLN A 195 7.95 4.36 3.30
C GLN A 195 6.74 3.46 3.64
N PRO A 196 5.92 3.76 4.67
CA PRO A 196 4.83 2.87 5.09
C PRO A 196 3.79 2.65 3.99
N LEU A 197 3.37 3.73 3.31
CA LEU A 197 2.43 3.65 2.19
C LEU A 197 2.98 2.77 1.05
N SER A 198 4.25 2.98 0.70
CA SER A 198 4.91 2.20 -0.35
C SER A 198 5.12 0.74 0.05
N SER A 199 5.36 0.45 1.34
CA SER A 199 5.47 -0.94 1.82
C SER A 199 4.15 -1.67 1.66
N VAL A 200 3.04 -1.07 2.09
CA VAL A 200 1.71 -1.67 1.96
C VAL A 200 1.33 -1.85 0.49
N LEU A 201 1.65 -0.88 -0.37
CA LEU A 201 1.28 -0.94 -1.78
C LEU A 201 2.17 -1.91 -2.58
N PHE A 202 3.49 -1.85 -2.41
CA PHE A 202 4.42 -2.48 -3.35
C PHE A 202 5.08 -3.75 -2.83
N GLU A 203 5.18 -3.95 -1.51
CA GLU A 203 5.80 -5.17 -1.00
C GLU A 203 4.87 -6.36 -1.27
N VAL A 204 5.41 -7.35 -1.97
CA VAL A 204 4.77 -8.65 -2.12
C VAL A 204 5.21 -9.50 -0.94
N ARG A 205 4.29 -9.84 -0.05
CA ARG A 205 4.53 -10.99 0.82
C ARG A 205 4.34 -12.23 -0.04
N PRO A 206 5.31 -13.15 -0.16
CA PRO A 206 5.00 -14.47 -0.68
C PRO A 206 3.85 -15.03 0.17
N PRO A 207 2.87 -15.73 -0.42
CA PRO A 207 1.82 -16.38 0.35
C PRO A 207 2.50 -17.31 1.35
N THR A 208 2.65 -16.87 2.59
CA THR A 208 3.20 -17.67 3.67
C THR A 208 2.20 -18.77 3.94
N GLU A 209 2.56 -20.00 3.56
CA GLU A 209 2.07 -21.29 4.05
C GLU A 209 0.63 -21.31 4.61
N ARG A 210 -0.37 -20.98 3.79
CA ARG A 210 -1.76 -21.37 4.10
C ARG A 210 -2.00 -22.88 3.97
N ALA A 211 -1.01 -23.66 3.51
CA ALA A 211 -1.14 -25.10 3.31
C ALA A 211 -0.65 -25.97 4.47
N ASP A 212 0.13 -25.43 5.44
CA ASP A 212 0.84 -26.30 6.40
C ASP A 212 0.21 -26.36 7.81
N VAL A 213 -0.78 -25.50 8.10
CA VAL A 213 -1.48 -25.52 9.41
C VAL A 213 -2.63 -26.54 9.43
N LEU A 214 -3.23 -26.86 8.27
CA LEU A 214 -4.30 -27.86 8.18
C LEU A 214 -3.80 -29.30 8.04
N SER A 215 -2.52 -29.52 7.67
CA SER A 215 -1.91 -30.86 7.59
C SER A 215 -1.32 -31.36 8.92
N ARG A 216 -1.23 -30.51 9.95
CA ARG A 216 -0.66 -30.87 11.26
C ARG A 216 -1.69 -31.28 12.32
N GLN A 217 -2.97 -31.29 11.99
CA GLN A 217 -4.06 -31.69 12.89
C GLN A 217 -4.84 -32.92 12.38
N ALA A 218 -4.16 -33.88 11.77
CA ALA A 218 -4.71 -35.23 11.66
C ALA A 218 -4.50 -35.95 13.01
N PRO A 219 -5.56 -36.45 13.68
CA PRO A 219 -5.38 -37.26 14.87
C PRO A 219 -4.67 -38.56 14.49
N THR A 220 -3.54 -38.84 15.14
CA THR A 220 -2.87 -40.13 15.06
C THR A 220 -3.81 -41.20 15.58
N ARG A 221 -4.26 -42.10 14.70
CA ARG A 221 -4.89 -43.36 15.09
C ARG A 221 -3.89 -44.16 15.94
N PRO A 222 -4.28 -44.73 17.09
CA PRO A 222 -3.43 -45.70 17.75
C PRO A 222 -3.40 -46.98 16.91
N ALA A 223 -2.19 -47.48 16.66
CA ALA A 223 -1.98 -48.79 16.07
C ALA A 223 -2.43 -49.87 17.07
N GLY A 224 -3.35 -50.74 16.66
CA GLY A 224 -3.40 -52.10 17.22
C GLY A 224 -2.15 -52.86 16.77
N VAL A 225 -1.69 -53.94 17.39
CA VAL A 225 -2.37 -55.02 18.11
C VAL A 225 -1.26 -55.80 18.83
N GLU A 226 -1.49 -56.36 20.01
CA GLU A 226 -0.95 -57.71 20.26
C GLU A 226 -1.87 -58.52 21.20
N LEU A 227 -2.50 -59.53 20.60
CA LEU A 227 -3.19 -60.62 21.29
C LEU A 227 -2.13 -61.50 21.98
N ALA A 228 -2.31 -61.76 23.26
CA ALA A 228 -1.72 -62.93 23.91
C ALA A 228 -2.84 -63.76 24.55
N GLU A 229 -3.20 -64.84 23.87
CA GLU A 229 -3.99 -65.93 24.43
C GLU A 229 -3.18 -66.66 25.52
N ARG A 230 -3.76 -66.88 26.70
CA ARG A 230 -3.47 -68.08 27.49
C ARG A 230 -4.68 -68.48 28.33
N ARG A 231 -5.06 -69.74 28.13
CA ARG A 231 -6.23 -70.45 28.67
C ARG A 231 -6.08 -70.76 30.16
N GLY A 232 -7.21 -70.79 30.87
CA GLY A 232 -7.36 -71.41 32.19
C GLY A 232 -8.75 -71.20 32.79
N ARG A 233 -9.71 -72.08 32.46
CA ARG A 233 -11.02 -72.27 33.14
C ARG A 233 -10.83 -73.03 34.48
N PRO A 234 -11.89 -73.30 35.27
CA PRO A 234 -13.10 -72.52 35.62
C PRO A 234 -13.35 -72.53 37.16
N GLU A 235 -14.36 -71.82 37.68
CA GLU A 235 -15.41 -72.41 38.55
C GLU A 235 -16.41 -71.38 39.12
N THR A 236 -17.68 -71.73 38.93
CA THR A 236 -18.91 -71.49 39.69
C THR A 236 -18.91 -70.52 40.89
N SER A 237 -19.88 -69.59 40.93
CA SER A 237 -21.04 -69.74 41.82
C SER A 237 -22.10 -68.65 41.60
N VAL A 238 -23.34 -69.10 41.72
CA VAL A 238 -24.63 -68.43 41.57
C VAL A 238 -24.94 -67.53 42.78
N ALA A 239 -25.59 -66.37 42.56
CA ALA A 239 -26.80 -65.93 43.28
C ALA A 239 -27.21 -64.50 42.88
N HIS A 240 -28.51 -64.32 42.69
CA HIS A 240 -29.20 -63.07 42.39
C HIS A 240 -30.04 -62.62 43.63
N PRO A 241 -30.74 -61.46 43.60
CA PRO A 241 -30.92 -60.47 44.69
C PRO A 241 -32.22 -60.77 45.51
N PRO A 242 -32.97 -59.88 46.23
CA PRO A 242 -33.10 -58.39 46.29
C PRO A 242 -33.08 -57.83 47.74
N THR A 243 -33.15 -56.52 48.01
CA THR A 243 -34.33 -55.62 48.21
C THR A 243 -33.76 -54.30 48.77
N GLY A 244 -34.18 -53.08 48.42
CA GLY A 244 -35.52 -52.52 48.62
C GLY A 244 -35.62 -51.83 50.00
N VAL A 245 -36.11 -50.58 49.99
CA VAL A 245 -36.87 -49.84 51.04
C VAL A 245 -36.26 -48.51 51.52
N SER A 246 -37.04 -47.47 51.17
CA SER A 246 -37.28 -46.14 51.77
C SER A 246 -36.24 -45.04 51.69
#